data_AF-A0A9N9BT17-F1
#
_entry.id   AF-A0A9N9BT17-F1
#
_cell.length_a   1.000
_cell.length_b   1.000
_cell.length_c   1.000
_cell.angle_alpha   90.00
_cell.angle_beta   90.00
_cell.angle_gamma   90.00
#
_symmetry.space_group_name_H-M   'P 1'
#
loop_
_entity.id
_entity.type
_entity.pdbx_description
1 polymer ?
#
loop_
_entity_poly.entity_id
_entity_poly.type
_entity_poly.pdbx_seq_one_letter_code
_entity_poly.pdbx_strand_id
1 'polypeptide(L)'
;MEEIGITVKTEESVPTLRETKEILEELSEKDLYTKLKKLQRHLEFLELQEEYIKDEQKNLKRELIRAQEEVKRIQSVPLVIGQFLEPIDQHTGIVGSTTGSNYVVRILSTIDRELLKPSSSVALHRHSNSLVDVLPPEADSSIAMLGADEKPDVTYADVGGLDIQKQEIREAVELPLTHFDLYRQIGIDPPRGVLLYGPPGTGKTMLVKAVAHHTTASFIRVVGSEFVQKYLGEGPRMVRDVFRLARENSPSIIFIDEIDAIATKRFDAQTGADREVQRILLELLNQMDGFDQTSNVKVIMATNRADTLDPALLRPGRLDRKIEFPTPDRRQKRLIFTTITAKMNLSEEVDLEDFVSRPDKLSGAEIHAICQEAGMQAVRKNRYVILSKDLERGYKSNVKKADTDFEFYK
;
A
#
# COMPACT_ATOMS: atom_id res chain seq x y z
N MET A 1 21.32 29.64 12.13
CA MET A 1 22.00 30.94 12.26
C MET A 1 23.11 30.86 13.31
N GLU A 2 23.99 29.86 13.23
CA GLU A 2 25.18 29.74 14.09
C GLU A 2 26.47 29.46 13.28
N GLU A 3 26.40 29.45 11.94
CA GLU A 3 27.56 29.17 11.07
C GLU A 3 28.27 30.41 10.55
N ILE A 4 27.92 31.61 11.04
CA ILE A 4 28.65 32.83 10.70
C ILE A 4 29.28 33.31 12.01
N GLY A 5 30.52 32.89 12.25
CA GLY A 5 31.29 33.15 13.47
C GLY A 5 31.53 34.63 13.75
N ILE A 6 30.48 35.33 14.17
CA ILE A 6 30.53 36.69 14.70
C ILE A 6 30.18 36.56 16.18
N THR A 7 31.21 36.51 17.01
CA THR A 7 31.07 36.66 18.46
C THR A 7 30.62 38.09 18.75
N VAL A 8 29.33 38.27 19.03
CA VAL A 8 28.84 39.52 19.60
C VAL A 8 29.37 39.61 21.02
N LYS A 9 30.41 40.44 21.22
CA LYS A 9 30.80 40.89 22.55
C LYS A 9 29.70 41.80 23.09
N THR A 10 28.77 41.23 23.84
CA THR A 10 27.86 41.97 24.71
C THR A 10 28.54 42.30 26.03
N GLU A 11 28.20 43.49 26.54
CA GLU A 11 28.51 44.05 27.86
C GLU A 11 29.80 44.88 27.99
N GLU A 12 29.75 46.10 27.45
CA GLU A 12 30.20 47.26 28.22
C GLU A 12 28.95 48.00 28.73
N SER A 13 28.89 48.15 30.06
CA SER A 13 27.82 48.77 30.83
C SER A 13 27.51 50.19 30.34
N VAL A 14 26.24 50.44 30.02
CA VAL A 14 25.72 51.78 29.72
C VAL A 14 25.78 52.64 30.99
N PRO A 15 26.50 53.78 31.02
CA PRO A 15 26.58 54.61 32.21
C PRO A 15 25.24 55.30 32.46
N THR A 16 24.89 55.44 33.74
CA THR A 16 23.60 55.99 34.17
C THR A 16 23.54 57.50 33.93
N LEU A 17 22.35 58.03 33.66
CA LEU A 17 22.06 59.45 33.32
C LEU A 17 22.60 60.50 34.31
N ARG A 18 23.05 60.09 35.50
CA ARG A 18 23.66 60.96 36.51
C ARG A 18 25.17 61.13 36.30
N GLU A 19 25.89 60.08 35.93
CA GLU A 19 27.33 60.13 35.64
C GLU A 19 27.62 60.95 34.38
N THR A 20 26.70 60.94 33.41
CA THR A 20 26.83 61.78 32.21
C THR A 20 26.74 63.27 32.50
N LYS A 21 25.99 63.70 33.53
CA LYS A 21 25.82 65.13 33.86
C LYS A 21 27.04 65.72 34.58
N GLU A 22 27.72 64.95 35.41
CA GLU A 22 28.94 65.41 36.09
C GLU A 22 30.14 65.46 35.12
N ILE A 23 30.23 64.52 34.16
CA ILE A 23 31.24 64.56 33.08
C ILE A 23 30.97 65.72 32.08
N LEU A 24 29.73 66.21 32.01
CA LEU A 24 29.30 67.31 31.14
C LEU A 24 29.73 68.69 31.66
N GLU A 25 29.99 68.86 32.97
CA GLU A 25 30.38 70.14 33.57
C GLU A 25 31.91 70.33 33.70
N GLU A 26 32.71 69.25 33.68
CA GLU A 26 34.18 69.34 33.82
C GLU A 26 34.98 69.41 32.52
N LEU A 27 34.37 69.12 31.36
CA LEU A 27 35.05 69.25 30.07
C LEU A 27 34.65 70.55 29.37
N SER A 28 35.63 71.41 29.10
CA SER A 28 35.42 72.69 28.40
C SER A 28 34.49 72.51 27.18
N GLU A 29 33.62 73.47 26.88
CA GLU A 29 32.63 73.42 25.80
C GLU A 29 33.20 72.97 24.43
N LYS A 30 34.51 73.14 24.21
CA LYS A 30 35.23 72.66 23.03
C LYS A 30 35.34 71.12 22.94
N ASP A 31 35.43 70.41 24.06
CA ASP A 31 35.61 68.94 24.10
C ASP A 31 34.28 68.18 23.99
N LEU A 32 33.20 68.76 24.49
CA LEU A 32 31.86 68.21 24.28
C LEU A 32 31.44 68.34 22.82
N TYR A 33 31.69 69.50 22.20
CA TYR A 33 31.41 69.76 20.79
C TYR A 33 32.20 68.84 19.85
N THR A 34 33.49 68.58 20.12
CA THR A 34 34.30 67.64 19.32
C THR A 34 33.81 66.20 19.45
N LYS A 35 33.35 65.79 20.64
CA LYS A 35 32.76 64.46 20.88
C LYS A 35 31.43 64.30 20.13
N LEU A 36 30.55 65.29 20.20
CA LEU A 36 29.27 65.31 19.48
C LEU A 36 29.48 65.28 17.97
N LYS A 37 30.47 66.02 17.45
CA LYS A 37 30.83 66.03 16.02
C LYS A 37 31.46 64.73 15.54
N LYS A 38 32.21 64.02 16.40
CA LYS A 38 32.70 62.66 16.13
C LYS A 38 31.54 61.65 16.09
N LEU A 39 30.61 61.73 17.04
CA LEU A 39 29.40 60.90 17.06
C LEU A 39 28.53 61.15 15.83
N GLN A 40 28.34 62.40 15.43
CA GLN A 40 27.58 62.75 14.24
C GLN A 40 28.20 62.15 12.97
N ARG A 41 29.53 62.27 12.79
CA ARG A 41 30.25 61.61 11.68
C ARG A 41 30.14 60.09 11.72
N HIS A 42 30.12 59.51 12.92
CA HIS A 42 29.96 58.07 13.08
C HIS A 42 28.53 57.63 12.72
N LEU A 43 27.53 58.45 13.06
CA LEU A 43 26.13 58.22 12.72
C LEU A 43 25.92 58.32 11.19
N GLU A 44 26.48 59.34 10.54
CA GLU A 44 26.50 59.47 9.07
C GLU A 44 27.19 58.25 8.39
N PHE A 45 28.28 57.75 8.97
CA PHE A 45 28.95 56.55 8.47
C PHE A 45 28.09 55.28 8.64
N LEU A 46 27.40 55.13 9.77
CA LEU A 46 26.51 54.00 10.02
C LEU A 46 25.27 54.04 9.11
N GLU A 47 24.71 55.23 8.84
CA GLU A 47 23.61 55.40 7.89
C GLU A 47 24.01 54.95 6.47
N LEU A 48 25.21 55.33 6.02
CA LEU A 48 25.77 54.86 4.75
C LEU A 48 25.96 53.34 4.71
N GLN A 49 26.43 52.74 5.80
CA GLN A 49 26.56 51.27 5.91
C GLN A 49 25.19 50.59 5.87
N GLU A 50 24.17 51.17 6.53
CA GLU A 50 22.81 50.64 6.54
C GLU A 50 22.19 50.68 5.13
N GLU A 51 22.36 51.79 4.40
CA GLU A 51 21.92 51.90 3.00
C GLU A 51 22.62 50.87 2.11
N TYR A 52 23.95 50.72 2.25
CA TYR A 52 24.73 49.73 1.50
C TYR A 52 24.22 48.30 1.76
N ILE A 53 24.01 47.93 3.02
CA ILE A 53 23.48 46.61 3.38
C ILE A 53 22.07 46.40 2.81
N LYS A 54 21.20 47.42 2.84
CA LYS A 54 19.85 47.34 2.25
C LYS A 54 19.90 47.09 0.75
N ASP A 55 20.83 47.71 0.04
CA ASP A 55 20.98 47.52 -1.40
C ASP A 55 21.64 46.17 -1.74
N GLU A 56 22.64 45.73 -0.97
CA GLU A 56 23.19 44.37 -1.07
C GLU A 56 22.11 43.30 -0.83
N GLN A 57 21.25 43.47 0.18
CA GLN A 57 20.13 42.56 0.42
C GLN A 57 19.16 42.50 -0.76
N LYS A 58 18.91 43.62 -1.46
CA LYS A 58 18.08 43.62 -2.68
C LYS A 58 18.78 42.90 -3.83
N ASN A 59 20.08 43.10 -4.00
CA ASN A 59 20.86 42.43 -5.05
C ASN A 59 20.90 40.92 -4.82
N LEU A 60 21.22 40.47 -3.61
CA LEU A 60 21.24 39.05 -3.25
C LEU A 60 19.87 38.39 -3.46
N LYS A 61 18.76 39.09 -3.14
CA LYS A 61 17.41 38.59 -3.43
C LYS A 61 17.16 38.39 -4.93
N ARG A 62 17.64 39.31 -5.78
CA ARG A 62 17.53 39.18 -7.25
C ARG A 62 18.37 38.03 -7.77
N GLU A 63 19.59 37.87 -7.27
CA GLU A 63 20.46 36.75 -7.65
C GLU A 63 19.88 35.40 -7.24
N LEU A 64 19.26 35.31 -6.05
CA LEU A 64 18.58 34.11 -5.58
C LEU A 64 17.43 33.71 -6.51
N ILE A 65 16.60 34.67 -6.93
CA ILE A 65 15.50 34.40 -7.88
C ILE A 65 16.05 33.89 -9.21
N ARG A 66 17.11 34.52 -9.73
CA ARG A 66 17.77 34.10 -10.98
C ARG A 66 18.34 32.68 -10.88
N ALA A 67 18.99 32.36 -9.76
CA ALA A 67 19.51 31.01 -9.50
C ALA A 67 18.38 29.97 -9.40
N GLN A 68 17.25 30.31 -8.77
CA GLN A 68 16.07 29.44 -8.70
C GLN A 68 15.46 29.17 -10.08
N GLU A 69 15.40 30.17 -10.96
CA GLU A 69 14.92 29.99 -12.34
C GLU A 69 15.86 29.10 -13.18
N GLU A 70 17.18 29.19 -12.95
CA GLU A 70 18.15 28.28 -13.55
C GLU A 70 17.95 26.83 -13.09
N VAL A 71 17.68 26.62 -11.81
CA VAL A 71 17.34 25.29 -11.26
C VAL A 71 16.06 24.74 -11.90
N LYS A 72 15.00 25.56 -12.04
CA LYS A 72 13.75 25.13 -12.69
C LYS A 72 13.94 24.70 -14.15
N ARG A 73 14.90 25.29 -14.87
CA ARG A 73 15.24 24.84 -16.23
C ARG A 73 15.80 23.41 -16.24
N ILE A 74 16.57 23.02 -15.23
CA ILE A 74 17.06 21.63 -15.08
C ILE A 74 15.88 20.66 -14.88
N GLN A 75 14.81 21.09 -14.19
CA GLN A 75 13.61 20.28 -13.98
C GLN A 75 12.79 20.04 -15.26
N SER A 76 12.93 20.90 -16.28
CA SER A 76 12.13 20.84 -17.52
C SER A 76 12.66 19.85 -18.58
N VAL A 77 13.88 19.33 -18.41
CA VAL A 77 14.49 18.34 -19.30
C VAL A 77 13.80 16.98 -19.11
N PRO A 78 13.64 16.11 -20.13
CA PRO A 78 13.07 14.77 -19.93
C PRO A 78 13.70 14.04 -18.74
N LEU A 79 12.85 13.75 -17.75
CA LEU A 79 13.21 13.07 -16.51
C LEU A 79 13.04 11.56 -16.68
N VAL A 80 13.89 10.81 -15.99
CA VAL A 80 13.82 9.35 -15.88
C VAL A 80 13.35 9.03 -14.47
N ILE A 81 12.37 8.15 -14.34
CA ILE A 81 11.90 7.70 -13.03
C ILE A 81 12.97 6.80 -12.41
N GLY A 82 13.22 6.95 -11.12
CA GLY A 82 14.08 6.09 -10.33
C GLY A 82 13.49 5.89 -8.94
N GLN A 83 14.13 5.03 -8.15
CA GLN A 83 13.80 4.82 -6.75
C GLN A 83 14.96 5.21 -5.87
N PHE A 84 14.67 5.97 -4.83
CA PHE A 84 15.64 6.30 -3.81
C PHE A 84 15.88 5.09 -2.91
N LEU A 85 17.14 4.69 -2.71
CA LEU A 85 17.49 3.58 -1.83
C LEU A 85 17.90 4.11 -0.47
N GLU A 86 19.06 4.76 -0.41
CA GLU A 86 19.67 5.20 0.85
C GLU A 86 20.43 6.52 0.68
N PRO A 87 20.38 7.42 1.68
CA PRO A 87 21.27 8.58 1.74
C PRO A 87 22.68 8.15 2.18
N ILE A 88 23.71 8.64 1.49
CA ILE A 88 25.11 8.48 1.95
C ILE A 88 25.50 9.70 2.78
N ASP A 89 25.33 10.89 2.20
CA ASP A 89 25.79 12.17 2.75
C ASP A 89 24.67 13.22 2.74
N GLN A 90 25.01 14.45 3.13
CA GLN A 90 24.09 15.58 3.04
C GLN A 90 23.64 15.91 1.59
N HIS A 91 24.50 15.63 0.61
CA HIS A 91 24.28 16.02 -0.80
C HIS A 91 24.26 14.83 -1.77
N THR A 92 24.44 13.61 -1.27
CA THR A 92 24.65 12.43 -2.10
C THR A 92 23.77 11.29 -1.60
N GLY A 93 23.10 10.61 -2.52
CA GLY A 93 22.28 9.43 -2.24
C GLY A 93 22.43 8.36 -3.31
N ILE A 94 22.03 7.15 -2.97
CA ILE A 94 21.99 6.02 -3.91
C ILE A 94 20.58 5.96 -4.49
N VAL A 95 20.50 5.90 -5.81
CA VAL A 95 19.24 5.71 -6.54
C VAL A 95 19.35 4.50 -7.44
N GLY A 96 18.28 3.71 -7.49
CA GLY A 96 18.08 2.66 -8.49
C GLY A 96 17.33 3.24 -9.67
N SER A 97 17.92 3.22 -10.86
CA SER A 97 17.19 3.55 -12.09
C SER A 97 16.22 2.40 -12.45
N THR A 98 15.15 2.68 -13.19
CA THR A 98 14.28 1.64 -13.78
C THR A 98 15.04 0.67 -14.69
N THR A 99 16.23 1.06 -15.16
CA THR A 99 17.14 0.19 -15.93
C THR A 99 17.81 -0.90 -15.08
N GLY A 100 17.56 -0.94 -13.77
CA GLY A 100 18.10 -1.96 -12.84
C GLY A 100 19.51 -1.69 -12.35
N SER A 101 20.13 -0.58 -12.79
CA SER A 101 21.43 -0.11 -12.34
C SER A 101 21.30 0.87 -11.18
N ASN A 102 22.18 0.70 -10.19
CA ASN A 102 22.29 1.62 -9.05
C ASN A 102 23.33 2.69 -9.34
N TYR A 103 22.99 3.94 -9.07
CA TYR A 103 23.85 5.10 -9.26
C TYR A 103 24.01 5.85 -7.95
N VAL A 104 25.22 6.36 -7.71
CA VAL A 104 25.48 7.36 -6.67
C VAL A 104 25.25 8.72 -7.30
N VAL A 105 24.29 9.47 -6.79
CA VAL A 105 23.79 10.70 -7.43
C VAL A 105 23.77 11.86 -6.46
N ARG A 106 23.92 13.07 -7.00
CA ARG A 106 23.83 14.30 -6.23
C ARG A 106 22.36 14.69 -6.07
N ILE A 107 21.98 15.00 -4.83
CA ILE A 107 20.65 15.48 -4.44
C ILE A 107 20.62 16.99 -4.63
N LEU A 108 19.60 17.49 -5.34
CA LEU A 108 19.44 18.91 -5.59
C LEU A 108 18.97 19.62 -4.31
N SER A 109 19.57 20.77 -4.01
CA SER A 109 19.43 21.46 -2.72
C SER A 109 18.03 21.97 -2.40
N THR A 110 17.17 22.10 -3.41
CA THR A 110 15.80 22.61 -3.28
C THR A 110 14.80 21.54 -2.80
N ILE A 111 15.23 20.28 -2.69
CA ILE A 111 14.34 19.17 -2.36
C ILE A 111 14.29 18.99 -0.85
N ASP A 112 13.07 18.83 -0.32
CA ASP A 112 12.85 18.55 1.09
C ASP A 112 13.34 17.14 1.45
N ARG A 113 14.34 17.10 2.32
CA ARG A 113 15.03 15.85 2.71
C ARG A 113 14.14 14.92 3.55
N GLU A 114 13.12 15.47 4.19
CA GLU A 114 12.16 14.70 4.99
C GLU A 114 11.21 13.85 4.12
N LEU A 115 10.98 14.28 2.88
CA LEU A 115 10.17 13.54 1.91
C LEU A 115 10.96 12.38 1.27
N LEU A 116 12.30 12.44 1.31
CA LEU A 116 13.19 11.39 0.81
C LEU A 116 13.24 10.22 1.79
N LYS A 117 12.20 9.38 1.74
CA LYS A 117 12.16 8.10 2.44
C LYS A 117 12.75 6.99 1.58
N PRO A 118 13.35 5.95 2.18
CA PRO A 118 13.76 4.77 1.43
C PRO A 118 12.61 4.22 0.58
N SER A 119 12.91 3.85 -0.66
CA SER A 119 11.94 3.42 -1.69
C SER A 119 10.93 4.47 -2.16
N SER A 120 11.19 5.76 -1.96
CA SER A 120 10.41 6.83 -2.61
C SER A 120 10.71 6.89 -4.11
N SER A 121 9.68 7.14 -4.91
CA SER A 121 9.83 7.40 -6.35
C SER A 121 10.45 8.78 -6.54
N VAL A 122 11.51 8.86 -7.33
CA VAL A 122 12.26 10.10 -7.57
C VAL A 122 12.46 10.32 -9.05
N ALA A 123 12.54 11.58 -9.45
CA ALA A 123 12.86 11.99 -10.80
C ALA A 123 14.37 12.22 -10.93
N LEU A 124 14.99 11.52 -11.87
CA LEU A 124 16.39 11.63 -12.21
C LEU A 124 16.54 12.37 -13.54
N HIS A 125 17.58 13.18 -13.66
CA HIS A 125 17.92 13.80 -14.94
C HIS A 125 18.51 12.77 -15.91
N ARG A 126 18.04 12.73 -17.16
CA ARG A 126 18.39 11.68 -18.14
C ARG A 126 19.89 11.47 -18.41
N HIS A 127 20.70 12.53 -18.37
CA HIS A 127 22.12 12.44 -18.73
C HIS A 127 23.08 12.42 -17.54
N SER A 128 22.73 13.14 -16.47
CA SER A 128 23.59 13.30 -15.28
C SER A 128 23.16 12.39 -14.13
N ASN A 129 22.00 11.74 -14.23
CA ASN A 129 21.35 10.97 -13.18
C ASN A 129 21.16 11.74 -11.85
N SER A 130 21.29 13.06 -11.83
CA SER A 130 21.07 13.87 -10.63
C SER A 130 19.62 13.78 -10.18
N LEU A 131 19.39 13.72 -8.87
CA LEU A 131 18.05 13.66 -8.28
C LEU A 131 17.44 15.07 -8.32
N VAL A 132 16.37 15.22 -9.10
CA VAL A 132 15.76 16.50 -9.45
C VAL A 132 14.52 16.80 -8.60
N ASP A 133 13.69 15.80 -8.40
CA ASP A 133 12.42 15.94 -7.68
C ASP A 133 11.98 14.61 -7.07
N VAL A 134 11.07 14.66 -6.09
CA VAL A 134 10.39 13.49 -5.54
C VAL A 134 9.02 13.38 -6.19
N LEU A 135 8.76 12.25 -6.84
CA LEU A 135 7.49 12.04 -7.52
C LEU A 135 6.45 11.56 -6.52
N PRO A 136 5.18 11.99 -6.67
CA PRO A 136 4.11 11.40 -5.90
C PRO A 136 4.03 9.89 -6.20
N PRO A 137 3.64 9.11 -5.19
CA PRO A 137 3.62 7.64 -5.23
C PRO A 137 2.65 7.05 -6.27
N GLU A 138 1.72 7.87 -6.79
CA GLU A 138 0.67 7.49 -7.75
C GLU A 138 1.17 7.23 -9.18
N ALA A 139 2.46 7.43 -9.48
CA ALA A 139 2.96 7.45 -10.85
C ALA A 139 3.26 6.08 -11.50
N ASP A 140 3.29 4.97 -10.76
CA ASP A 140 3.49 3.63 -11.34
C ASP A 140 2.13 2.98 -11.68
N SER A 141 1.74 3.17 -12.94
CA SER A 141 0.41 2.95 -13.53
C SER A 141 -0.01 1.48 -13.76
N SER A 142 0.57 0.49 -13.09
CA SER A 142 0.21 -0.92 -13.28
C SER A 142 -0.77 -1.46 -12.24
N ILE A 143 -0.79 -0.89 -11.04
CA ILE A 143 -1.69 -1.30 -9.96
C ILE A 143 -2.76 -0.24 -9.82
N ALA A 144 -3.87 -0.43 -10.52
CA ALA A 144 -5.06 0.37 -10.28
C ALA A 144 -5.54 0.10 -8.85
N MET A 145 -5.48 1.09 -7.96
CA MET A 145 -6.36 1.08 -6.81
C MET A 145 -7.78 0.92 -7.35
N LEU A 146 -8.49 -0.11 -6.90
CA LEU A 146 -9.93 -0.17 -7.06
C LEU A 146 -10.45 1.09 -6.36
N GLY A 147 -10.86 2.08 -7.14
CA GLY A 147 -11.40 3.33 -6.61
C GLY A 147 -12.62 3.03 -5.74
N ALA A 148 -13.09 4.03 -4.97
CA ALA A 148 -14.32 3.89 -4.21
C ALA A 148 -15.54 3.45 -5.07
N ASP A 149 -15.48 3.70 -6.39
CA ASP A 149 -16.48 3.32 -7.39
C ASP A 149 -16.33 1.89 -7.95
N GLU A 150 -15.25 1.17 -7.61
CA GLU A 150 -15.00 -0.21 -8.06
C GLU A 150 -15.09 -1.22 -6.91
N LYS A 151 -15.77 -0.84 -5.82
CA LYS A 151 -16.09 -1.75 -4.73
C LYS A 151 -16.96 -2.90 -5.28
N PRO A 152 -16.61 -4.16 -4.99
CA PRO A 152 -17.43 -5.29 -5.44
C PRO A 152 -18.81 -5.25 -4.75
N ASP A 153 -19.89 -5.39 -5.52
CA ASP A 153 -21.28 -5.38 -5.04
C ASP A 153 -21.68 -6.59 -4.17
N VAL A 154 -20.73 -7.47 -3.84
CA VAL A 154 -21.03 -8.71 -3.12
C VAL A 154 -21.15 -8.42 -1.63
N THR A 155 -22.23 -8.86 -1.00
CA THR A 155 -22.46 -8.70 0.45
C THR A 155 -22.26 -10.01 1.22
N TYR A 156 -22.16 -9.95 2.55
CA TYR A 156 -22.10 -11.17 3.37
C TYR A 156 -23.36 -12.06 3.26
N ALA A 157 -24.49 -11.47 2.88
CA ALA A 157 -25.74 -12.19 2.67
C ALA A 157 -25.72 -13.04 1.39
N ASP A 158 -24.93 -12.62 0.39
CA ASP A 158 -24.75 -13.34 -0.88
C ASP A 158 -23.86 -14.58 -0.75
N VAL A 159 -23.02 -14.62 0.28
CA VAL A 159 -22.20 -15.79 0.59
C VAL A 159 -23.03 -16.75 1.44
N GLY A 160 -23.49 -17.86 0.88
CA GLY A 160 -24.25 -18.87 1.64
C GLY A 160 -23.35 -19.72 2.55
N GLY A 161 -23.72 -19.87 3.83
CA GLY A 161 -22.97 -20.68 4.81
C GLY A 161 -21.63 -20.07 5.24
N LEU A 162 -20.67 -20.94 5.57
CA LEU A 162 -19.32 -20.61 6.06
C LEU A 162 -19.32 -19.68 7.29
N ASP A 163 -20.24 -19.90 8.23
CA ASP A 163 -20.43 -19.03 9.39
C ASP A 163 -19.16 -18.89 10.25
N ILE A 164 -18.42 -19.99 10.40
CA ILE A 164 -17.15 -20.04 11.15
C ILE A 164 -16.10 -19.18 10.45
N GLN A 165 -15.89 -19.37 9.15
CA GLN A 165 -14.90 -18.63 8.36
C GLN A 165 -15.24 -17.13 8.29
N LYS A 166 -16.53 -16.79 8.16
CA LYS A 166 -17.00 -15.40 8.21
C LYS A 166 -16.66 -14.75 9.54
N GLN A 167 -16.92 -15.45 10.65
CA GLN A 167 -16.60 -14.92 11.98
C GLN A 167 -15.09 -14.72 12.14
N GLU A 168 -14.27 -15.72 11.77
CA GLU A 168 -12.81 -15.63 11.86
C GLU A 168 -12.22 -14.46 11.04
N ILE A 169 -12.72 -14.24 9.81
CA ILE A 169 -12.27 -13.10 9.00
C ILE A 169 -12.70 -11.76 9.61
N ARG A 170 -13.92 -11.66 10.13
CA ARG A 170 -14.39 -10.43 10.79
C ARG A 170 -13.53 -10.08 12.00
N GLU A 171 -13.20 -11.07 12.83
CA GLU A 171 -12.32 -10.89 13.99
C GLU A 171 -10.88 -10.54 13.59
N ALA A 172 -10.39 -11.06 12.46
CA ALA A 172 -9.02 -10.81 12.01
C ALA A 172 -8.84 -9.50 11.24
N VAL A 173 -9.88 -9.04 10.52
CA VAL A 173 -9.78 -7.89 9.58
C VAL A 173 -10.64 -6.72 10.03
N GLU A 174 -11.93 -6.92 10.31
CA GLU A 174 -12.86 -5.81 10.61
C GLU A 174 -12.67 -5.26 12.03
N LEU A 175 -12.52 -6.15 13.01
CA LEU A 175 -12.41 -5.78 14.43
C LEU A 175 -11.17 -4.91 14.72
N PRO A 176 -9.97 -5.24 14.19
CA PRO A 176 -8.80 -4.39 14.41
C PRO A 176 -8.90 -3.02 13.73
N LEU A 177 -9.65 -2.91 12.62
CA LEU A 177 -9.83 -1.65 11.90
C LEU A 177 -10.85 -0.73 12.58
N THR A 178 -11.91 -1.30 13.15
CA THR A 178 -13.00 -0.55 13.79
C THR A 178 -12.73 -0.24 15.26
N HIS A 179 -12.11 -1.19 15.98
CA HIS A 179 -11.94 -1.12 17.44
C HIS A 179 -10.50 -1.46 17.86
N PHE A 180 -9.53 -0.71 17.33
CA PHE A 180 -8.11 -0.89 17.68
C PHE A 180 -7.82 -0.72 19.18
N ASP A 181 -8.54 0.19 19.86
CA ASP A 181 -8.34 0.47 21.28
C ASP A 181 -8.60 -0.75 22.18
N LEU A 182 -9.50 -1.65 21.79
CA LEU A 182 -9.76 -2.88 22.54
C LEU A 182 -8.53 -3.79 22.57
N TYR A 183 -7.84 -3.94 21.43
CA TYR A 183 -6.61 -4.73 21.34
C TYR A 183 -5.50 -4.12 22.21
N ARG A 184 -5.39 -2.78 22.19
CA ARG A 184 -4.40 -2.04 23.00
C ARG A 184 -4.67 -2.15 24.50
N GLN A 185 -5.93 -2.10 24.93
CA GLN A 185 -6.29 -2.23 26.35
C GLN A 185 -6.09 -3.65 26.88
N ILE A 186 -6.40 -4.66 26.05
CA ILE A 186 -6.21 -6.07 26.39
C ILE A 186 -4.71 -6.43 26.34
N GLY A 187 -3.91 -5.71 25.56
CA GLY A 187 -2.47 -5.95 25.39
C GLY A 187 -2.17 -7.12 24.45
N ILE A 188 -3.05 -7.38 23.49
CA ILE A 188 -2.87 -8.40 22.46
C ILE A 188 -2.53 -7.74 21.13
N ASP A 189 -1.52 -8.28 20.44
CA ASP A 189 -1.18 -7.82 19.09
C ASP A 189 -2.25 -8.28 18.09
N PRO A 190 -2.82 -7.37 17.27
CA PRO A 190 -3.74 -7.76 16.22
C PRO A 190 -2.98 -8.55 15.14
N PRO A 191 -3.63 -9.55 14.51
CA PRO A 191 -2.98 -10.34 13.47
C PRO A 191 -2.56 -9.45 12.29
N ARG A 192 -1.36 -9.67 11.75
CA ARG A 192 -0.84 -8.88 10.61
C ARG A 192 -1.40 -9.35 9.28
N GLY A 193 -1.44 -10.67 9.10
CA GLY A 193 -1.87 -11.30 7.86
C GLY A 193 -2.79 -12.50 8.07
N VAL A 194 -3.67 -12.72 7.09
CA VAL A 194 -4.62 -13.83 7.04
C VAL A 194 -4.37 -14.64 5.77
N LEU A 195 -4.20 -15.96 5.92
CA LEU A 195 -4.10 -16.90 4.82
C LEU A 195 -5.40 -17.69 4.66
N LEU A 196 -6.03 -17.59 3.51
CA LEU A 196 -7.21 -18.37 3.12
C LEU A 196 -6.76 -19.54 2.26
N TYR A 197 -7.03 -20.78 2.70
CA TYR A 197 -6.64 -21.98 1.95
C TYR A 197 -7.76 -23.03 1.89
N GLY A 198 -7.71 -23.92 0.89
CA GLY A 198 -8.75 -24.92 0.63
C GLY A 198 -8.85 -25.30 -0.86
N PRO A 199 -9.78 -26.19 -1.24
CA PRO A 199 -10.01 -26.52 -2.64
C PRO A 199 -10.60 -25.32 -3.41
N PRO A 200 -10.42 -25.29 -4.74
CA PRO A 200 -11.00 -24.24 -5.58
C PRO A 200 -12.53 -24.29 -5.56
N GLY A 201 -13.18 -23.13 -5.77
CA GLY A 201 -14.63 -23.02 -5.85
C GLY A 201 -15.37 -22.98 -4.50
N THR A 202 -14.65 -22.92 -3.38
CA THR A 202 -15.22 -22.76 -2.02
C THR A 202 -15.57 -21.31 -1.65
N GLY A 203 -15.35 -20.35 -2.55
CA GLY A 203 -15.79 -18.96 -2.37
C GLY A 203 -14.82 -18.05 -1.62
N LYS A 204 -13.52 -18.39 -1.52
CA LYS A 204 -12.50 -17.54 -0.87
C LYS A 204 -12.48 -16.11 -1.42
N THR A 205 -12.33 -15.97 -2.74
CA THR A 205 -12.33 -14.67 -3.44
C THR A 205 -13.66 -13.94 -3.24
N MET A 206 -14.79 -14.68 -3.19
CA MET A 206 -16.11 -14.08 -2.98
C MET A 206 -16.27 -13.55 -1.54
N LEU A 207 -15.75 -14.26 -0.54
CA LEU A 207 -15.79 -13.83 0.85
C LEU A 207 -14.94 -12.57 1.07
N VAL A 208 -13.75 -12.49 0.47
CA VAL A 208 -12.91 -11.28 0.56
C VAL A 208 -13.57 -10.08 -0.12
N LYS A 209 -14.22 -10.29 -1.27
CA LYS A 209 -15.03 -9.23 -1.91
C LYS A 209 -16.15 -8.73 -0.98
N ALA A 210 -16.82 -9.64 -0.26
CA ALA A 210 -17.82 -9.24 0.72
C ALA A 210 -17.26 -8.42 1.88
N VAL A 211 -16.07 -8.78 2.37
CA VAL A 211 -15.36 -8.01 3.40
C VAL A 211 -15.01 -6.61 2.88
N ALA A 212 -14.52 -6.51 1.65
CA ALA A 212 -14.18 -5.23 1.01
C ALA A 212 -15.41 -4.31 0.87
N HIS A 213 -16.59 -4.87 0.59
CA HIS A 213 -17.83 -4.10 0.52
C HIS A 213 -18.28 -3.56 1.89
N HIS A 214 -18.16 -4.37 2.96
CA HIS A 214 -18.59 -3.97 4.30
C HIS A 214 -17.61 -3.04 5.03
N THR A 215 -16.35 -3.03 4.60
CA THR A 215 -15.29 -2.20 5.19
C THR A 215 -15.22 -0.83 4.51
N THR A 216 -14.92 0.21 5.30
CA THR A 216 -14.66 1.56 4.76
C THR A 216 -13.19 1.77 4.37
N ALA A 217 -12.35 0.75 4.53
CA ALA A 217 -10.93 0.80 4.24
C ALA A 217 -10.66 0.77 2.73
N SER A 218 -9.50 1.30 2.32
CA SER A 218 -9.03 1.16 0.93
C SER A 218 -8.77 -0.32 0.62
N PHE A 219 -9.22 -0.80 -0.53
CA PHE A 219 -9.08 -2.20 -0.94
C PHE A 219 -8.18 -2.31 -2.16
N ILE A 220 -7.02 -2.95 -1.99
CA ILE A 220 -6.05 -3.16 -3.06
C ILE A 220 -6.08 -4.64 -3.43
N ARG A 221 -6.57 -4.95 -4.64
CA ARG A 221 -6.58 -6.31 -5.18
C ARG A 221 -5.42 -6.50 -6.14
N VAL A 222 -4.62 -7.54 -5.92
CA VAL A 222 -3.54 -7.94 -6.82
C VAL A 222 -3.63 -9.44 -7.06
N VAL A 223 -3.38 -9.87 -8.30
CA VAL A 223 -3.28 -11.31 -8.61
C VAL A 223 -1.81 -11.74 -8.52
N GLY A 224 -1.53 -12.87 -7.88
CA GLY A 224 -0.16 -13.37 -7.67
C GLY A 224 0.66 -13.50 -8.96
N SER A 225 0.01 -13.82 -10.08
CA SER A 225 0.66 -13.88 -11.38
C SER A 225 1.12 -12.52 -11.92
N GLU A 226 0.51 -11.40 -11.49
CA GLU A 226 0.84 -10.05 -11.98
C GLU A 226 2.23 -9.60 -11.52
N PHE A 227 2.73 -10.15 -10.40
CA PHE A 227 4.08 -9.86 -9.93
C PHE A 227 5.17 -10.45 -10.82
N VAL A 228 4.86 -11.48 -11.61
CA VAL A 228 5.81 -12.16 -12.50
C VAL A 228 5.82 -11.45 -13.84
N GLN A 229 6.75 -10.49 -14.01
CA GLN A 229 6.91 -9.72 -15.23
C GLN A 229 8.05 -10.25 -16.11
N LYS A 230 8.02 -9.88 -17.40
CA LYS A 230 9.07 -10.25 -18.36
C LYS A 230 10.39 -9.53 -18.08
N TYR A 231 10.34 -8.33 -17.50
CA TYR A 231 11.51 -7.52 -17.21
C TYR A 231 12.07 -7.84 -15.82
N LEU A 232 13.39 -8.04 -15.76
CA LEU A 232 14.10 -8.34 -14.51
C LEU A 232 14.03 -7.14 -13.55
N GLY A 233 13.69 -7.40 -12.29
CA GLY A 233 13.62 -6.38 -11.24
C GLY A 233 12.32 -5.59 -11.18
N GLU A 234 11.42 -5.76 -12.16
CA GLU A 234 10.11 -5.11 -12.15
C GLU A 234 9.19 -5.72 -11.08
N GLY A 235 9.25 -7.03 -10.87
CA GLY A 235 8.44 -7.72 -9.85
C GLY A 235 8.69 -7.20 -8.42
N PRO A 236 9.93 -7.19 -7.91
CA PRO A 236 10.24 -6.64 -6.59
C PRO A 236 9.92 -5.15 -6.45
N ARG A 237 10.03 -4.39 -7.54
CA ARG A 237 9.62 -2.98 -7.57
C ARG A 237 8.11 -2.86 -7.35
N MET A 238 7.33 -3.63 -8.10
CA MET A 238 5.88 -3.66 -8.02
C MET A 238 5.39 -4.03 -6.60
N VAL A 239 6.03 -5.01 -5.94
CA VAL A 239 5.74 -5.34 -4.53
C VAL A 239 5.90 -4.10 -3.64
N ARG A 240 7.04 -3.40 -3.72
CA ARG A 240 7.29 -2.20 -2.92
C ARG A 240 6.26 -1.10 -3.17
N ASP A 241 5.84 -0.95 -4.42
CA ASP A 241 4.86 0.06 -4.82
C ASP A 241 3.47 -0.26 -4.24
N VAL A 242 3.00 -1.53 -4.28
CA VAL A 242 1.74 -1.96 -3.61
C VAL A 242 1.76 -1.63 -2.12
N PHE A 243 2.84 -1.98 -1.43
CA PHE A 243 2.97 -1.78 0.01
C PHE A 243 3.14 -0.29 0.40
N ARG A 244 3.75 0.52 -0.47
CA ARG A 244 3.82 1.98 -0.29
C ARG A 244 2.43 2.60 -0.45
N LEU A 245 1.70 2.22 -1.49
CA LEU A 245 0.34 2.70 -1.76
C LEU A 245 -0.64 2.36 -0.64
N ALA A 246 -0.52 1.17 -0.08
CA ALA A 246 -1.31 0.74 1.08
C ALA A 246 -1.03 1.59 2.32
N ARG A 247 0.25 1.94 2.57
CA ARG A 247 0.64 2.77 3.72
C ARG A 247 0.08 4.18 3.65
N GLU A 248 0.08 4.78 2.46
CA GLU A 248 -0.43 6.14 2.25
C GLU A 248 -1.96 6.19 2.35
N ASN A 249 -2.64 5.14 1.90
CA ASN A 249 -4.10 5.01 1.96
C ASN A 249 -4.60 4.28 3.21
N SER A 250 -3.85 4.33 4.31
CA SER A 250 -4.23 3.68 5.57
C SER A 250 -5.49 4.34 6.17
N PRO A 251 -6.50 3.56 6.63
CA PRO A 251 -6.56 2.11 6.73
C PRO A 251 -6.79 1.39 5.39
N SER A 252 -6.03 0.33 5.13
CA SER A 252 -6.10 -0.40 3.85
C SER A 252 -6.02 -1.92 4.01
N ILE A 253 -6.64 -2.64 3.08
CA ILE A 253 -6.61 -4.10 2.97
C ILE A 253 -5.95 -4.46 1.64
N ILE A 254 -4.87 -5.24 1.70
CA ILE A 254 -4.20 -5.80 0.52
C ILE A 254 -4.71 -7.24 0.35
N PHE A 255 -5.37 -7.53 -0.75
CA PHE A 255 -5.79 -8.88 -1.12
C PHE A 255 -4.94 -9.41 -2.27
N ILE A 256 -4.19 -10.48 -2.01
CA ILE A 256 -3.40 -11.19 -3.00
C ILE A 256 -4.07 -12.54 -3.28
N ASP A 257 -4.63 -12.69 -4.48
CA ASP A 257 -5.18 -13.97 -4.94
C ASP A 257 -4.09 -14.82 -5.61
N GLU A 258 -4.25 -16.15 -5.62
CA GLU A 258 -3.32 -17.09 -6.27
C GLU A 258 -1.84 -16.90 -5.88
N ILE A 259 -1.56 -16.76 -4.58
CA ILE A 259 -0.18 -16.60 -4.07
C ILE A 259 0.73 -17.79 -4.38
N ASP A 260 0.16 -18.95 -4.73
CA ASP A 260 0.90 -20.14 -5.17
C ASP A 260 1.66 -19.93 -6.48
N ALA A 261 1.37 -18.87 -7.25
CA ALA A 261 2.19 -18.47 -8.39
C ALA A 261 3.61 -17.99 -8.00
N ILE A 262 3.76 -17.42 -6.79
CA ILE A 262 5.02 -16.81 -6.31
C ILE A 262 5.64 -17.63 -5.17
N ALA A 263 4.81 -18.17 -4.29
CA ALA A 263 5.22 -18.73 -3.02
C ALA A 263 5.46 -20.25 -3.06
N THR A 264 6.12 -20.77 -4.09
CA THR A 264 6.37 -22.22 -4.19
C THR A 264 7.59 -22.65 -3.38
N LYS A 265 7.53 -23.81 -2.69
CA LYS A 265 8.65 -24.37 -1.91
C LYS A 265 9.87 -24.80 -2.74
N ARG A 266 9.70 -25.03 -4.05
CA ARG A 266 10.71 -25.65 -4.91
C ARG A 266 11.29 -24.60 -5.84
N PHE A 267 12.43 -24.05 -5.46
CA PHE A 267 13.23 -23.21 -6.34
C PHE A 267 14.44 -24.00 -6.84
N ASP A 268 14.40 -24.43 -8.09
CA ASP A 268 15.60 -24.91 -8.75
C ASP A 268 16.40 -23.69 -9.20
N ALA A 269 17.53 -23.45 -8.53
CA ALA A 269 18.40 -22.29 -8.77
C ALA A 269 19.06 -22.26 -10.17
N GLN A 270 18.69 -23.19 -11.06
CA GLN A 270 19.24 -23.34 -12.40
C GLN A 270 18.57 -22.42 -13.42
N THR A 271 17.32 -22.01 -13.22
CA THR A 271 16.58 -21.21 -14.20
C THR A 271 16.49 -19.74 -13.76
N GLY A 272 16.75 -18.82 -14.68
CA GLY A 272 16.71 -17.38 -14.41
C GLY A 272 15.33 -16.86 -14.00
N ALA A 273 14.25 -17.49 -14.48
CA ALA A 273 12.87 -17.16 -14.12
C ALA A 273 12.58 -17.46 -12.64
N ASP A 274 13.01 -18.63 -12.14
CA ASP A 274 12.77 -19.03 -10.75
C ASP A 274 13.53 -18.13 -9.76
N ARG A 275 14.71 -17.63 -10.16
CA ARG A 275 15.46 -16.63 -9.37
C ARG A 275 14.71 -15.32 -9.23
N GLU A 276 13.96 -14.90 -10.25
CA GLU A 276 13.16 -13.68 -10.18
C GLU A 276 11.97 -13.86 -9.24
N VAL A 277 11.26 -14.99 -9.35
CA VAL A 277 10.18 -15.35 -8.42
C VAL A 277 10.66 -15.40 -6.98
N GLN A 278 11.85 -15.97 -6.74
CA GLN A 278 12.47 -15.98 -5.42
C GLN A 278 12.76 -14.56 -4.89
N ARG A 279 13.24 -13.64 -5.74
CA ARG A 279 13.46 -12.24 -5.33
C ARG A 279 12.15 -11.54 -4.98
N ILE A 280 11.09 -11.78 -5.75
CA ILE A 280 9.75 -11.25 -5.47
C ILE A 280 9.26 -11.75 -4.12
N LEU A 281 9.40 -13.05 -3.84
CA LEU A 281 9.01 -13.65 -2.57
C LEU A 281 9.78 -13.03 -1.39
N LEU A 282 11.11 -12.89 -1.52
CA LEU A 282 11.94 -12.28 -0.48
C LEU A 282 11.54 -10.82 -0.22
N GLU A 283 11.24 -10.06 -1.27
CA GLU A 283 10.78 -8.68 -1.13
C GLU A 283 9.42 -8.60 -0.43
N LEU A 284 8.47 -9.49 -0.80
CA LEU A 284 7.17 -9.59 -0.13
C LEU A 284 7.34 -9.89 1.37
N LEU A 285 8.23 -10.81 1.72
CA LEU A 285 8.54 -11.14 3.11
C LEU A 285 9.15 -9.96 3.87
N ASN A 286 10.08 -9.24 3.25
CA ASN A 286 10.72 -8.07 3.85
C ASN A 286 9.71 -6.95 4.10
N GLN A 287 8.81 -6.68 3.15
CA GLN A 287 7.76 -5.66 3.31
C GLN A 287 6.75 -6.06 4.39
N MET A 288 6.42 -7.35 4.54
CA MET A 288 5.54 -7.84 5.61
C MET A 288 6.15 -7.72 7.01
N ASP A 289 7.46 -7.98 7.14
CA ASP A 289 8.15 -7.84 8.42
C ASP A 289 8.34 -6.36 8.81
N GLY A 290 8.63 -5.52 7.82
CA GLY A 290 8.89 -4.08 7.96
C GLY A 290 7.66 -3.22 8.31
N PHE A 291 6.48 -3.80 8.53
CA PHE A 291 5.34 -3.06 9.05
C PHE A 291 5.53 -2.70 10.51
N ASP A 292 5.53 -1.41 10.80
CA ASP A 292 5.33 -0.90 12.15
C ASP A 292 3.88 -1.18 12.59
N GLN A 293 3.70 -1.60 13.85
CA GLN A 293 2.39 -1.88 14.44
C GLN A 293 1.42 -0.69 14.41
N THR A 294 1.91 0.52 14.11
CA THR A 294 1.13 1.75 14.02
C THR A 294 0.33 1.86 12.72
N SER A 295 0.71 1.12 11.67
CA SER A 295 0.04 1.19 10.36
C SER A 295 -1.12 0.19 10.29
N ASN A 296 -2.34 0.69 10.06
CA ASN A 296 -3.56 -0.12 9.94
C ASN A 296 -3.67 -0.76 8.55
N VAL A 297 -2.64 -1.51 8.16
CA VAL A 297 -2.61 -2.25 6.89
C VAL A 297 -2.76 -3.74 7.20
N LYS A 298 -3.72 -4.39 6.55
CA LYS A 298 -3.98 -5.83 6.70
C LYS A 298 -3.76 -6.55 5.38
N VAL A 299 -3.06 -7.68 5.42
CA VAL A 299 -2.77 -8.49 4.24
C VAL A 299 -3.61 -9.77 4.27
N ILE A 300 -4.38 -10.00 3.22
CA ILE A 300 -5.15 -11.24 3.01
C ILE A 300 -4.55 -11.94 1.79
N MET A 301 -4.12 -13.19 1.97
CA MET A 301 -3.61 -14.02 0.89
C MET A 301 -4.55 -15.20 0.67
N ALA A 302 -4.86 -15.53 -0.58
CA ALA A 302 -5.60 -16.73 -0.93
C ALA A 302 -4.73 -17.72 -1.71
N THR A 303 -4.78 -19.00 -1.35
CA THR A 303 -4.12 -20.08 -2.06
C THR A 303 -5.04 -21.29 -2.21
N ASN A 304 -4.97 -21.99 -3.33
CA ASN A 304 -5.64 -23.28 -3.50
C ASN A 304 -4.79 -24.46 -3.02
N ARG A 305 -3.49 -24.24 -2.83
CA ARG A 305 -2.49 -25.28 -2.56
C ARG A 305 -1.61 -24.89 -1.37
N ALA A 306 -2.10 -25.19 -0.17
CA ALA A 306 -1.34 -24.95 1.06
C ALA A 306 -0.10 -25.85 1.18
N ASP A 307 -0.08 -26.99 0.50
CA ASP A 307 1.02 -27.95 0.46
C ASP A 307 2.27 -27.37 -0.22
N THR A 308 2.08 -26.61 -1.31
CA THR A 308 3.18 -26.03 -2.10
C THR A 308 3.75 -24.74 -1.52
N LEU A 309 3.06 -24.12 -0.55
CA LEU A 309 3.41 -22.80 -0.02
C LEU A 309 4.68 -22.83 0.85
N ASP A 310 5.59 -21.87 0.67
CA ASP A 310 6.82 -21.73 1.46
C ASP A 310 6.53 -21.59 2.97
N PRO A 311 7.12 -22.42 3.86
CA PRO A 311 6.94 -22.28 5.30
C PRO A 311 7.43 -20.95 5.87
N ALA A 312 8.29 -20.20 5.17
CA ALA A 312 8.75 -18.89 5.59
C ALA A 312 7.60 -17.87 5.72
N LEU A 313 6.57 -17.97 4.87
CA LEU A 313 5.38 -17.12 4.96
C LEU A 313 4.51 -17.44 6.19
N LEU A 314 4.53 -18.70 6.63
CA LEU A 314 3.70 -19.23 7.71
C LEU A 314 4.25 -18.96 9.11
N ARG A 315 5.39 -18.27 9.21
CA ARG A 315 6.01 -17.92 10.48
C ARG A 315 5.17 -16.85 11.20
N PRO A 316 5.07 -16.93 12.54
CA PRO A 316 4.39 -15.90 13.33
C PRO A 316 5.05 -14.54 13.12
N GLY A 317 4.23 -13.48 13.04
CA GLY A 317 4.63 -12.13 12.66
C GLY A 317 4.38 -11.80 11.17
N ARG A 318 3.99 -12.79 10.36
CA ARG A 318 3.63 -12.63 8.94
C ARG A 318 2.18 -13.05 8.72
N LEU A 319 1.94 -14.35 8.51
CA LEU A 319 0.61 -14.94 8.36
C LEU A 319 0.20 -15.63 9.66
N ASP A 320 -0.33 -14.83 10.58
CA ASP A 320 -0.69 -15.29 11.94
C ASP A 320 -1.96 -16.14 11.92
N ARG A 321 -2.93 -15.80 11.06
CA ARG A 321 -4.21 -16.50 10.94
C ARG A 321 -4.27 -17.34 9.67
N LYS A 322 -4.70 -18.60 9.82
CA LYS A 322 -4.87 -19.54 8.72
C LYS A 322 -6.32 -20.03 8.77
N ILE A 323 -7.08 -19.74 7.73
CA ILE A 323 -8.50 -20.03 7.66
C ILE A 323 -8.71 -21.08 6.57
N GLU A 324 -9.21 -22.23 6.99
CA GLU A 324 -9.50 -23.34 6.10
C GLU A 324 -10.92 -23.24 5.54
N PHE A 325 -11.02 -23.45 4.23
CA PHE A 325 -12.28 -23.57 3.51
C PHE A 325 -12.48 -25.05 3.18
N PRO A 326 -13.24 -25.79 4.00
CA PRO A 326 -13.59 -27.16 3.67
C PRO A 326 -14.60 -27.20 2.52
N THR A 327 -14.82 -28.39 1.96
CA THR A 327 -15.97 -28.62 1.08
C THR A 327 -17.27 -28.49 1.88
N PRO A 328 -18.36 -27.98 1.27
CA PRO A 328 -19.55 -27.64 2.02
C PRO A 328 -20.31 -28.88 2.52
N ASP A 329 -20.66 -28.86 3.81
CA ASP A 329 -21.51 -29.86 4.46
C ASP A 329 -22.95 -29.80 3.96
N ARG A 330 -23.77 -30.83 4.21
CA ARG A 330 -25.20 -30.86 3.85
C ARG A 330 -25.96 -29.60 4.30
N ARG A 331 -25.69 -29.12 5.52
CA ARG A 331 -26.29 -27.87 6.06
C ARG A 331 -25.84 -26.65 5.25
N GLN A 332 -24.54 -26.55 4.94
CA GLN A 332 -23.98 -25.44 4.19
C GLN A 332 -24.43 -25.46 2.72
N LYS A 333 -24.52 -26.63 2.08
CA LYS A 333 -25.09 -26.81 0.74
C LYS A 333 -26.49 -26.24 0.68
N ARG A 334 -27.37 -26.57 1.64
CA ARG A 334 -28.74 -26.01 1.70
C ARG A 334 -28.72 -24.47 1.69
N LEU A 335 -27.85 -23.87 2.51
CA LEU A 335 -27.71 -22.42 2.59
C LEU A 335 -27.23 -21.84 1.25
N ILE A 336 -26.22 -22.44 0.62
CA ILE A 336 -25.69 -22.01 -0.68
C ILE A 336 -26.78 -22.07 -1.76
N PHE A 337 -27.50 -23.18 -1.85
CA PHE A 337 -28.63 -23.32 -2.78
C PHE A 337 -29.68 -22.24 -2.54
N THR A 338 -30.06 -22.01 -1.27
CA THR A 338 -31.07 -20.99 -0.92
C THR A 338 -30.63 -19.59 -1.34
N THR A 339 -29.39 -19.20 -1.05
CA THR A 339 -28.87 -17.87 -1.40
C THR A 339 -28.79 -17.65 -2.91
N ILE A 340 -28.37 -18.66 -3.67
CA ILE A 340 -28.25 -18.55 -5.13
C ILE A 340 -29.64 -18.53 -5.79
N THR A 341 -30.53 -19.42 -5.34
CA THR A 341 -31.89 -19.54 -5.90
C THR A 341 -32.77 -18.35 -5.54
N ALA A 342 -32.52 -17.65 -4.43
CA ALA A 342 -33.25 -16.42 -4.08
C ALA A 342 -33.15 -15.31 -5.13
N LYS A 343 -32.11 -15.33 -5.98
CA LYS A 343 -31.95 -14.38 -7.10
C LYS A 343 -32.64 -14.82 -8.39
N MET A 344 -33.18 -16.04 -8.43
CA MET A 344 -33.76 -16.67 -9.62
C MET A 344 -35.25 -16.93 -9.44
N ASN A 345 -35.99 -17.00 -10.55
CA ASN A 345 -37.41 -17.36 -10.52
C ASN A 345 -37.57 -18.88 -10.57
N LEU A 346 -37.85 -19.49 -9.41
CA LEU A 346 -38.15 -20.92 -9.29
C LEU A 346 -39.66 -21.16 -9.25
N SER A 347 -40.09 -22.30 -9.78
CA SER A 347 -41.46 -22.80 -9.58
C SER A 347 -41.66 -23.27 -8.14
N GLU A 348 -42.88 -23.14 -7.61
CA GLU A 348 -43.27 -23.63 -6.28
C GLU A 348 -43.09 -25.15 -6.13
N GLU A 349 -43.05 -25.88 -7.25
CA GLU A 349 -42.83 -27.33 -7.28
C GLU A 349 -41.35 -27.75 -7.09
N VAL A 350 -40.41 -26.81 -7.00
CA VAL A 350 -38.98 -27.15 -6.89
C VAL A 350 -38.59 -27.38 -5.43
N ASP A 351 -38.33 -28.64 -5.09
CA ASP A 351 -37.71 -29.00 -3.81
C ASP A 351 -36.18 -29.00 -3.91
N LEU A 352 -35.53 -28.11 -3.16
CA LEU A 352 -34.07 -28.03 -3.06
C LEU A 352 -33.49 -29.10 -2.13
N GLU A 353 -34.30 -29.65 -1.22
CA GLU A 353 -33.84 -30.65 -0.25
C GLU A 353 -33.46 -31.98 -0.91
N ASP A 354 -34.15 -32.33 -1.99
CA ASP A 354 -33.83 -33.49 -2.85
C ASP A 354 -32.42 -33.42 -3.42
N PHE A 355 -31.95 -32.24 -3.84
CA PHE A 355 -30.61 -32.06 -4.40
C PHE A 355 -29.53 -32.00 -3.31
N VAL A 356 -29.88 -31.48 -2.14
CA VAL A 356 -28.99 -31.39 -0.98
C VAL A 356 -28.76 -32.74 -0.31
N SER A 357 -29.76 -33.63 -0.33
CA SER A 357 -29.70 -34.96 0.31
C SER A 357 -28.78 -35.95 -0.41
N ARG A 358 -28.42 -35.68 -1.67
CA ARG A 358 -27.54 -36.54 -2.47
C ARG A 358 -26.11 -36.58 -1.88
N PRO A 359 -25.45 -37.75 -1.88
CA PRO A 359 -24.14 -37.94 -1.22
C PRO A 359 -22.97 -37.30 -1.98
N ASP A 360 -23.20 -36.76 -3.17
CA ASP A 360 -22.15 -36.21 -4.03
C ASP A 360 -21.45 -35.02 -3.36
N LYS A 361 -20.11 -35.01 -3.38
CA LYS A 361 -19.31 -33.88 -2.87
C LYS A 361 -19.34 -32.77 -3.92
N LEU A 362 -20.10 -31.71 -3.63
CA LEU A 362 -20.26 -30.55 -4.51
C LEU A 362 -19.51 -29.36 -3.94
N SER A 363 -18.77 -28.64 -4.79
CA SER A 363 -18.19 -27.33 -4.46
C SER A 363 -19.22 -26.20 -4.59
N GLY A 364 -19.00 -25.07 -3.93
CA GLY A 364 -19.90 -23.91 -4.03
C GLY A 364 -20.02 -23.39 -5.47
N ALA A 365 -18.91 -23.40 -6.21
CA ALA A 365 -18.89 -23.05 -7.63
C ALA A 365 -19.68 -24.04 -8.51
N GLU A 366 -19.67 -25.33 -8.18
CA GLU A 366 -20.44 -26.34 -8.91
C GLU A 366 -21.94 -26.17 -8.66
N ILE A 367 -22.34 -25.86 -7.43
CA ILE A 367 -23.74 -25.52 -7.10
C ILE A 367 -24.19 -24.31 -7.91
N HIS A 368 -23.37 -23.26 -7.99
CA HIS A 368 -23.68 -22.10 -8.82
C HIS A 368 -23.82 -22.47 -10.31
N ALA A 369 -22.91 -23.29 -10.83
CA ALA A 369 -22.96 -23.76 -12.21
C ALA A 369 -24.23 -24.61 -12.48
N ILE A 370 -24.68 -25.42 -11.53
CA ILE A 370 -25.92 -26.21 -11.64
C ILE A 370 -27.12 -25.28 -11.79
N CYS A 371 -27.23 -24.27 -10.93
CA CYS A 371 -28.30 -23.27 -10.99
C CYS A 371 -28.25 -22.45 -12.30
N GLN A 372 -27.04 -22.08 -12.75
CA GLN A 372 -26.84 -21.33 -13.99
C GLN A 372 -27.25 -22.16 -15.22
N GLU A 373 -26.85 -23.43 -15.29
CA GLU A 373 -27.25 -24.32 -16.39
C GLU A 373 -28.76 -24.57 -16.38
N ALA A 374 -29.38 -24.74 -15.21
CA ALA A 374 -30.83 -24.85 -15.08
C ALA A 374 -31.55 -23.61 -15.62
N GLY A 375 -31.04 -22.42 -15.31
CA GLY A 375 -31.52 -21.15 -15.87
C GLY A 375 -31.37 -21.09 -17.39
N MET A 376 -30.22 -21.48 -17.93
CA MET A 376 -29.99 -21.53 -19.38
C MET A 376 -30.93 -22.51 -20.10
N GLN A 377 -31.28 -23.63 -19.49
CA GLN A 377 -32.26 -24.58 -20.03
C GLN A 377 -33.68 -24.02 -20.03
N ALA A 378 -34.04 -23.19 -19.05
CA ALA A 378 -35.31 -22.45 -19.06
C ALA A 378 -35.34 -21.42 -20.19
N VAL A 379 -34.27 -20.65 -20.35
CA VAL A 379 -34.10 -19.65 -21.43
C VAL A 379 -34.15 -20.29 -22.81
N ARG A 380 -33.46 -21.42 -23.03
CA ARG A 380 -33.50 -22.16 -24.32
C ARG A 380 -34.90 -22.62 -24.72
N LYS A 381 -35.79 -22.82 -23.74
CA LYS A 381 -37.20 -23.20 -23.97
C LYS A 381 -38.15 -22.00 -23.91
N ASN A 382 -37.63 -20.77 -23.96
CA ASN A 382 -38.38 -19.51 -23.88
C ASN A 382 -39.31 -19.43 -22.66
N ARG A 383 -38.85 -19.89 -21.48
CA ARG A 383 -39.59 -19.81 -20.21
C ARG A 383 -38.92 -18.85 -19.24
N TYR A 384 -39.74 -18.14 -18.47
CA TYR A 384 -39.30 -17.17 -17.44
C TYR A 384 -39.14 -17.77 -16.04
N VAL A 385 -39.51 -19.06 -15.87
CA VAL A 385 -39.48 -19.78 -14.59
C VAL A 385 -38.72 -21.10 -14.76
N ILE A 386 -37.88 -21.43 -13.79
CA ILE A 386 -37.11 -22.68 -13.75
C ILE A 386 -38.01 -23.79 -13.17
N LEU A 387 -38.12 -24.91 -13.90
CA LEU A 387 -38.82 -26.12 -13.42
C LEU A 387 -37.84 -27.13 -12.83
N SER A 388 -38.37 -28.04 -12.00
CA SER A 388 -37.61 -29.16 -11.40
C SER A 388 -36.86 -29.99 -12.45
N LYS A 389 -37.46 -30.23 -13.62
CA LYS A 389 -36.83 -30.95 -14.75
C LYS A 389 -35.58 -30.26 -15.31
N ASP A 390 -35.51 -28.92 -15.24
CA ASP A 390 -34.36 -28.18 -15.72
C ASP A 390 -33.21 -28.22 -14.71
N LEU A 391 -33.54 -28.15 -13.42
CA LEU A 391 -32.57 -28.32 -12.33
C LEU A 391 -31.96 -29.72 -12.33
N GLU A 392 -32.77 -30.75 -12.56
CA GLU A 392 -32.33 -32.14 -12.69
C GLU A 392 -31.39 -32.34 -13.90
N ARG A 393 -31.63 -31.63 -15.01
CA ARG A 393 -30.71 -31.64 -16.17
C ARG A 393 -29.40 -30.91 -15.86
N GLY A 394 -29.47 -29.76 -15.19
CA GLY A 394 -28.29 -29.02 -14.74
C GLY A 394 -27.42 -29.85 -13.79
N TYR A 395 -28.05 -30.57 -12.86
CA TYR A 395 -27.37 -31.49 -11.95
C TYR A 395 -26.63 -32.59 -12.71
N LYS A 396 -27.30 -33.29 -13.63
CA LYS A 396 -26.68 -34.38 -14.42
C LYS A 396 -25.57 -33.90 -15.35
N SER A 397 -25.67 -32.67 -15.85
CA SER A 397 -24.66 -32.09 -16.73
C SER A 397 -23.34 -31.80 -16.00
N ASN A 398 -23.45 -31.25 -14.78
CA ASN A 398 -22.29 -30.76 -14.04
C ASN A 398 -21.73 -31.79 -13.07
N VAL A 399 -22.59 -32.65 -12.52
CA VAL A 399 -22.20 -33.77 -11.67
C VAL A 399 -22.00 -34.99 -12.57
N LYS A 400 -20.82 -35.09 -13.17
CA LYS A 400 -20.41 -36.34 -13.81
C LYS A 400 -20.18 -37.35 -12.68
N LYS A 401 -20.96 -38.43 -12.65
CA LYS A 401 -20.61 -39.59 -11.85
C LYS A 401 -19.22 -40.04 -12.31
N ALA A 402 -18.23 -39.99 -11.43
CA ALA A 402 -17.07 -40.83 -11.62
C ALA A 402 -17.61 -42.26 -11.48
N ASP A 403 -17.68 -43.01 -12.58
CA ASP A 403 -17.96 -44.45 -12.59
C ASP A 403 -16.77 -45.19 -11.95
N THR A 404 -16.45 -44.88 -10.70
CA THR A 404 -15.36 -45.48 -9.92
C THR A 404 -15.89 -46.41 -8.83
N ASP A 405 -17.20 -46.39 -8.56
CA ASP A 405 -17.86 -47.39 -7.73
C ASP A 405 -18.19 -48.61 -8.59
N PHE A 406 -17.20 -49.46 -8.81
CA PHE A 406 -17.49 -50.82 -9.26
C PHE A 406 -18.27 -51.52 -8.14
N GLU A 407 -19.53 -51.87 -8.41
CA GLU A 407 -20.38 -52.66 -7.48
C GLU A 407 -19.70 -53.94 -6.98
N PHE A 408 -18.66 -54.38 -7.68
CA PHE A 408 -17.84 -55.55 -7.37
C PHE A 408 -17.10 -55.51 -6.02
N TYR A 409 -16.82 -54.34 -5.45
CA TYR A 409 -16.02 -54.20 -4.21
C TYR A 409 -16.83 -53.83 -2.95
N LYS A 410 -18.17 -53.89 -2.98
CA LYS A 410 -19.03 -53.62 -1.82
C LYS A 410 -19.43 -54.88 -1.06
#